data_AF-A0A7C5ZYD6-F1
#
_entry.id   AF-A0A7C5ZYD6-F1
#
_cell.length_a   1.000
_cell.length_b   1.000
_cell.length_c   1.000
_cell.angle_alpha   90.00
_cell.angle_beta   90.00
_cell.angle_gamma   90.00
#
_symmetry.space_group_name_H-M   'P 1'
#
loop_
_entity.id
_entity.type
_entity.pdbx_description
1 polymer ?
#
loop_
_entity_poly.entity_id
_entity_poly.type
_entity_poly.pdbx_seq_one_letter_code
_entity_poly.pdbx_strand_id
1 'polypeptide(L)'
;MVEQAPVLPGLCVAVTAASGHGYLAIHPKLRQLVFHDGTCAELYVGGRLIYKYEKCGPEPRVGGDTHGAIDVSKDRVFIGGWGEAPTRRNPDTQEFEAADRSGKFSHIHVIGEDGKVELQWIKKWDDRIKLHYWYAEVTDLLYDPRKDVLWVARGMLTGVETRVSTCLILPTGEWRTLFSETRIRWLCIATRF
;
A
#
# COMPACT_ATOMS: atom_id res chain seq x y z
N MET A 1 24.76 19.14 8.83
CA MET A 1 24.91 18.39 10.09
C MET A 1 23.53 18.31 10.72
N VAL A 2 22.95 17.12 10.83
CA VAL A 2 21.63 16.93 11.47
C VAL A 2 21.90 16.51 12.90
N GLU A 3 21.42 17.32 13.83
CA GLU A 3 21.56 17.12 15.27
C GLU A 3 20.55 16.06 15.73
N GLN A 4 21.03 14.95 16.29
CA GLN A 4 20.18 13.92 16.88
C GLN A 4 19.71 14.39 18.26
N ALA A 5 18.44 14.74 18.39
CA ALA A 5 17.83 15.01 19.68
C ALA A 5 17.59 13.68 20.45
N PRO A 6 17.85 13.62 21.76
CA PRO A 6 17.64 12.41 22.55
C PRO A 6 16.15 12.07 22.68
N VAL A 7 15.81 10.82 22.41
CA VAL A 7 14.44 10.28 22.46
C VAL A 7 14.10 9.88 23.90
N LEU A 8 13.20 10.62 24.55
CA LEU A 8 12.61 10.26 25.84
C LEU A 8 11.54 9.14 25.68
N PRO A 9 11.26 8.33 26.72
CA PRO A 9 10.17 7.35 26.66
C PRO A 9 8.83 8.06 26.50
N GLY A 10 8.10 7.79 25.41
CA GLY A 10 6.85 8.48 25.04
C GLY A 10 6.99 9.54 23.95
N LEU A 11 8.11 9.58 23.22
CA LEU A 11 8.40 10.60 22.22
C LEU A 11 7.51 10.53 20.97
N CYS A 12 6.94 11.68 20.62
CA CYS A 12 6.41 11.99 19.30
C CYS A 12 7.57 12.28 18.33
N VAL A 13 7.72 11.48 17.27
CA VAL A 13 8.75 11.69 16.25
C VAL A 13 8.16 12.54 15.13
N ALA A 14 8.74 13.73 14.90
CA ALA A 14 8.49 14.48 13.68
C ALA A 14 9.27 13.83 12.54
N VAL A 15 8.57 13.24 11.57
CA VAL A 15 9.18 12.78 10.33
C VAL A 15 9.00 13.88 9.29
N THR A 16 10.09 14.58 8.98
CA THR A 16 10.15 15.45 7.80
C THR A 16 10.48 14.59 6.59
N ALA A 17 9.47 14.14 5.87
CA ALA A 17 9.66 13.57 4.54
C ALA A 17 9.91 14.72 3.55
N ALA A 18 11.00 14.64 2.78
CA ALA A 18 11.28 15.59 1.70
C ALA A 18 10.32 15.41 0.51
N SER A 19 9.64 14.26 0.45
CA SER A 19 8.62 13.84 -0.49
C SER A 19 7.25 13.86 0.20
N GLY A 20 6.26 14.54 -0.39
CA GLY A 20 5.06 15.03 0.29
C GLY A 20 4.06 14.02 0.89
N HIS A 21 4.32 12.71 0.88
CA HIS A 21 3.36 11.72 1.40
C HIS A 21 4.08 10.54 2.06
N GLY A 22 3.89 10.40 3.37
CA GLY A 22 4.37 9.25 4.13
C GLY A 22 3.52 8.96 5.34
N TYR A 23 3.47 7.68 5.73
CA TYR A 23 2.51 7.16 6.70
C TYR A 23 3.22 6.57 7.91
N LEU A 24 2.61 6.73 9.08
CA LEU A 24 3.22 6.40 10.37
C LEU A 24 2.33 5.45 11.15
N ALA A 25 2.94 4.43 11.73
CA ALA A 25 2.29 3.57 12.72
C ALA A 25 3.31 3.15 13.78
N ILE A 26 2.85 2.81 14.98
CA ILE A 26 3.71 2.18 15.99
C ILE A 26 3.48 0.68 15.93
N HIS A 27 4.54 -0.08 15.66
CA HIS A 27 4.44 -1.53 15.66
C HIS A 27 4.13 -2.04 17.09
N PRO A 28 3.05 -2.80 17.30
CA PRO A 28 2.53 -3.11 18.64
C PRO A 28 3.48 -3.97 19.47
N LYS A 29 4.20 -4.91 18.83
CA LYS A 29 5.18 -5.80 19.47
C LYS A 29 6.59 -5.21 19.52
N LEU A 30 7.11 -4.74 18.39
CA LEU A 30 8.45 -4.14 18.32
C LEU A 30 8.58 -2.82 19.10
N ARG A 31 7.46 -2.12 19.36
CA ARG A 31 7.45 -0.78 20.00
C ARG A 31 8.29 0.25 19.24
N GLN A 32 8.37 0.09 17.93
CA GLN A 32 9.14 0.96 17.04
C GLN A 32 8.20 1.66 16.06
N LEU A 33 8.56 2.90 15.70
CA LEU A 33 7.89 3.64 14.66
C LEU A 33 8.14 2.97 13.31
N VAL A 34 7.06 2.63 12.62
CA VAL A 34 7.03 2.28 11.21
C VAL A 34 6.77 3.56 10.44
N PHE A 35 7.63 3.86 9.47
CA PHE A 35 7.43 4.93 8.51
C PHE A 35 7.43 4.35 7.10
N HIS A 36 6.37 4.63 6.37
CA HIS A 36 6.19 4.23 4.99
C HIS A 36 6.26 5.45 4.09
N ASP A 37 7.33 5.55 3.30
CA ASP A 37 7.43 6.52 2.21
C ASP A 37 6.93 5.87 0.93
N GLY A 38 5.66 6.12 0.61
CA GLY A 38 5.02 5.62 -0.60
C GLY A 38 5.63 6.17 -1.88
N THR A 39 6.13 7.41 -1.85
CA THR A 39 6.72 8.05 -3.03
C THR A 39 8.00 7.36 -3.45
N CYS A 40 8.86 7.07 -2.46
CA CYS A 40 10.15 6.43 -2.67
C CYS A 40 10.07 4.89 -2.68
N ALA A 41 8.89 4.30 -2.40
CA ALA A 41 8.71 2.87 -2.22
C ALA A 41 9.59 2.29 -1.09
N GLU A 42 9.75 3.03 0.01
CA GLU A 42 10.65 2.71 1.12
C GLU A 42 9.89 2.50 2.44
N LEU A 43 10.29 1.50 3.22
CA LEU A 43 9.79 1.27 4.58
C LEU A 43 10.91 1.34 5.60
N TYR A 44 10.66 2.07 6.67
CA TYR A 44 11.57 2.27 7.77
C TYR A 44 10.94 1.76 9.07
N VAL A 45 11.76 1.14 9.92
CA VAL A 45 11.38 0.76 11.28
C VAL A 45 12.45 1.26 12.25
N GLY A 46 12.03 2.02 13.25
CA GLY A 46 12.96 2.64 14.21
C GLY A 46 14.00 3.55 13.54
N GLY A 47 13.64 4.21 12.43
CA GLY A 47 14.54 5.05 11.63
C GLY A 47 15.50 4.31 10.70
N ARG A 48 15.45 2.97 10.65
CA ARG A 48 16.28 2.16 9.75
C ARG A 48 15.47 1.73 8.54
N LEU A 49 16.00 1.93 7.33
CA LEU A 49 15.43 1.41 6.10
C LEU A 49 15.49 -0.13 6.11
N ILE A 50 14.33 -0.78 5.99
CA ILE A 50 14.24 -2.25 6.05
C ILE A 50 13.72 -2.89 4.76
N TYR A 51 13.15 -2.11 3.84
CA TYR A 51 12.51 -2.64 2.63
C TYR A 51 12.33 -1.57 1.54
N LYS A 52 12.47 -1.97 0.27
CA LYS A 52 12.39 -1.14 -0.95
C LYS A 52 11.47 -1.73 -2.04
N TYR A 53 10.38 -2.38 -1.63
CA TYR A 53 9.40 -3.00 -2.53
C TYR A 53 9.99 -4.10 -3.42
N GLU A 54 11.12 -4.71 -3.02
CA GLU A 54 11.81 -5.73 -3.80
C GLU A 54 10.97 -7.00 -4.02
N LYS A 55 9.94 -7.24 -3.19
CA LYS A 55 9.01 -8.37 -3.41
C LYS A 55 7.96 -8.07 -4.48
N CYS A 56 7.81 -6.83 -4.94
CA CYS A 56 6.79 -6.43 -5.92
C CYS A 56 7.19 -6.67 -7.38
N GLY A 57 8.48 -6.80 -7.71
CA GLY A 57 8.94 -6.92 -9.11
C GLY A 57 10.33 -6.34 -9.29
N PRO A 58 10.79 -5.99 -10.51
CA PRO A 58 12.10 -5.35 -10.76
C PRO A 58 12.10 -3.83 -10.45
N GLU A 59 13.30 -3.24 -10.34
CA GLU A 59 13.55 -1.79 -10.24
C GLU A 59 13.62 -1.11 -11.62
N PRO A 60 13.54 0.24 -11.72
CA PRO A 60 13.14 1.20 -10.67
C PRO A 60 11.65 1.09 -10.30
N ARG A 61 11.34 1.26 -9.01
CA ARG A 61 9.97 1.33 -8.52
C ARG A 61 9.73 2.71 -7.94
N VAL A 62 8.71 3.39 -8.44
CA VAL A 62 8.19 4.61 -7.82
C VAL A 62 6.77 4.33 -7.36
N GLY A 63 6.40 4.87 -6.21
CA GLY A 63 5.01 4.85 -5.77
C GLY A 63 4.46 6.26 -5.71
N GLY A 64 3.24 6.38 -5.19
CA GLY A 64 2.62 7.68 -4.95
C GLY A 64 1.85 7.69 -3.65
N ASP A 65 1.10 8.76 -3.46
CA ASP A 65 0.25 8.96 -2.29
C ASP A 65 -0.70 7.78 -2.11
N THR A 66 -0.64 7.09 -0.97
CA THR A 66 -1.43 5.88 -0.68
C THR A 66 -2.66 6.16 0.18
N HIS A 67 -3.11 7.42 0.25
CA HIS A 67 -4.31 7.90 0.94
C HIS A 67 -4.53 7.41 2.39
N GLY A 68 -3.48 6.98 3.10
CA GLY A 68 -3.61 6.49 4.47
C GLY A 68 -3.72 4.98 4.60
N ALA A 69 -3.38 4.20 3.56
CA ALA A 69 -3.40 2.74 3.59
C ALA A 69 -2.36 2.13 4.56
N ILE A 70 -2.57 2.30 5.86
CA ILE A 70 -1.80 1.73 6.95
C ILE A 70 -2.75 1.40 8.10
N ASP A 71 -2.64 0.19 8.66
CA ASP A 71 -3.36 -0.15 9.89
C ASP A 71 -2.60 -1.20 10.71
N VAL A 72 -3.05 -1.43 11.94
CA VAL A 72 -2.30 -2.17 12.96
C VAL A 72 -3.19 -3.24 13.58
N SER A 73 -2.70 -4.49 13.64
CA SER A 73 -3.32 -5.57 14.43
C SER A 73 -2.75 -5.61 15.85
N LYS A 74 -3.04 -6.68 16.60
CA LYS A 74 -2.39 -6.96 17.89
C LYS A 74 -0.87 -7.15 17.78
N ASP A 75 -0.36 -7.55 16.62
CA ASP A 75 0.98 -8.08 16.42
C ASP A 75 1.66 -7.66 15.13
N ARG A 76 0.96 -6.95 14.23
CA ARG A 76 1.45 -6.63 12.88
C ARG A 76 1.11 -5.20 12.48
N VAL A 77 1.82 -4.68 11.49
CA VAL A 77 1.47 -3.46 10.77
C VAL A 77 1.22 -3.79 9.31
N PHE A 78 0.08 -3.39 8.76
CA PHE A 78 -0.28 -3.57 7.36
C PHE A 78 -0.06 -2.28 6.60
N ILE A 79 0.44 -2.38 5.38
CA ILE A 79 0.79 -1.23 4.54
C ILE A 79 0.34 -1.49 3.12
N GLY A 80 -0.53 -0.64 2.59
CA GLY A 80 -1.07 -0.70 1.26
C GLY A 80 -0.58 0.43 0.37
N GLY A 81 -0.85 0.32 -0.92
CA GLY A 81 -0.61 1.39 -1.86
C GLY A 81 -0.59 0.96 -3.30
N TRP A 82 0.05 1.79 -4.11
CA TRP A 82 0.44 1.47 -5.47
C TRP A 82 1.93 1.73 -5.70
N GLY A 83 2.46 1.03 -6.69
CA GLY A 83 3.77 1.28 -7.25
C GLY A 83 3.74 1.12 -8.77
N GLU A 84 4.80 1.57 -9.41
CA GLU A 84 5.02 1.46 -10.84
C GLU A 84 6.44 0.97 -11.07
N ALA A 85 6.53 -0.21 -11.66
CA ALA A 85 7.76 -0.76 -12.22
C ALA A 85 7.93 -0.24 -13.66
N PRO A 86 9.09 -0.43 -14.29
CA PRO A 86 9.30 0.01 -15.67
C PRO A 86 8.28 -0.64 -16.61
N THR A 87 7.66 0.18 -17.46
CA THR A 87 6.73 -0.30 -18.48
C THR A 87 7.48 -0.93 -19.66
N ARG A 88 6.75 -1.66 -20.51
CA ARG A 88 7.34 -2.24 -21.71
C ARG A 88 7.56 -1.11 -22.73
N ARG A 89 8.79 -1.01 -23.24
CA ARG A 89 9.03 -0.18 -24.44
C ARG A 89 8.30 -0.81 -25.62
N ASN A 90 7.75 0.04 -26.49
CA ASN A 90 7.31 -0.43 -27.79
C ASN A 90 8.52 -1.07 -28.50
N PRO A 91 8.42 -2.33 -28.96
CA PRO A 91 9.56 -3.04 -29.53
C PRO A 91 10.10 -2.38 -30.81
N ASP A 92 9.24 -1.71 -31.56
CA ASP A 92 9.56 -1.10 -32.86
C ASP A 92 10.12 0.31 -32.71
N THR A 93 9.55 1.12 -31.80
CA THR A 93 9.98 2.53 -31.62
C THR A 93 10.95 2.73 -30.47
N GLN A 94 11.10 1.75 -29.57
CA GLN A 94 11.82 1.89 -28.29
C GLN A 94 11.29 3.00 -27.37
N GLU A 95 10.14 3.59 -27.71
CA GLU A 95 9.50 4.66 -26.95
C GLU A 95 8.57 4.08 -25.88
N PHE A 96 8.34 4.86 -24.82
CA PHE A 96 7.28 4.60 -23.87
C PHE A 96 5.97 5.15 -24.42
N GLU A 97 4.93 4.32 -24.49
CA GLU A 97 3.60 4.84 -24.80
C GLU A 97 3.14 5.75 -23.65
N ALA A 98 2.77 7.00 -23.97
CA ALA A 98 2.50 8.05 -22.98
C ALA A 98 1.40 7.73 -21.95
N ALA A 99 0.62 6.68 -22.17
CA ALA A 99 -0.42 6.20 -21.27
C ALA A 99 -0.23 4.73 -20.85
N ASP A 100 0.95 4.13 -21.04
CA ASP A 100 1.20 2.75 -20.62
C ASP A 100 1.16 2.62 -19.09
N ARG A 101 0.23 1.80 -18.58
CA ARG A 101 0.08 1.47 -17.16
C ARG A 101 0.44 0.02 -16.85
N SER A 102 1.08 -0.71 -17.76
CA SER A 102 1.49 -2.10 -17.60
C SER A 102 2.48 -2.32 -16.45
N GLY A 103 3.23 -1.29 -16.10
CA GLY A 103 4.13 -1.26 -14.95
C GLY A 103 3.44 -1.03 -13.62
N LYS A 104 2.18 -0.56 -13.61
CA LYS A 104 1.46 -0.26 -12.38
C LYS A 104 0.97 -1.51 -11.66
N PHE A 105 1.07 -1.46 -10.34
CA PHE A 105 0.57 -2.49 -9.45
C PHE A 105 0.07 -1.89 -8.15
N SER A 106 -0.86 -2.60 -7.51
CA SER A 106 -1.32 -2.33 -6.16
C SER A 106 -0.78 -3.41 -5.23
N HIS A 107 -0.46 -3.07 -4.00
CA HIS A 107 0.17 -4.02 -3.09
C HIS A 107 -0.36 -3.85 -1.67
N ILE A 108 -0.20 -4.92 -0.87
CA ILE A 108 -0.33 -4.91 0.58
C ILE A 108 0.85 -5.70 1.14
N HIS A 109 1.60 -5.05 2.01
CA HIS A 109 2.66 -5.64 2.80
C HIS A 109 2.21 -5.77 4.25
N VAL A 110 2.86 -6.66 4.97
CA VAL A 110 2.71 -6.80 6.41
C VAL A 110 4.09 -6.81 7.06
N ILE A 111 4.23 -6.10 8.18
CA ILE A 111 5.39 -6.18 9.05
C ILE A 111 5.00 -7.04 10.24
N GLY A 112 5.69 -8.17 10.41
CA GLY A 112 5.48 -9.09 11.51
C GLY A 112 6.24 -8.73 12.78
N GLU A 113 5.99 -9.48 13.85
CA GLU A 113 6.66 -9.29 15.15
C GLU A 113 8.17 -9.55 15.13
N ASP A 114 8.69 -10.22 14.09
CA ASP A 114 10.12 -10.41 13.85
C ASP A 114 10.75 -9.25 13.07
N GLY A 115 9.98 -8.21 12.74
CA GLY A 115 10.41 -7.05 11.98
C GLY A 115 10.58 -7.31 10.48
N LYS A 116 10.21 -8.50 9.99
CA LYS A 116 10.28 -8.80 8.56
C LYS A 116 9.06 -8.25 7.84
N VAL A 117 9.31 -7.73 6.64
CA VAL A 117 8.26 -7.33 5.71
C VAL A 117 7.89 -8.53 4.86
N GLU A 118 6.60 -8.85 4.74
CA GLU A 118 6.06 -9.85 3.81
C GLU A 118 5.12 -9.18 2.82
N LEU A 119 5.12 -9.67 1.57
CA LEU A 119 4.13 -9.26 0.57
C LEU A 119 2.91 -10.14 0.74
N GLN A 120 1.84 -9.57 1.29
CA GLN A 120 0.60 -10.30 1.54
C GLN A 120 -0.27 -10.38 0.28
N TRP A 121 -0.25 -9.33 -0.54
CA TRP A 121 -1.05 -9.26 -1.74
C TRP A 121 -0.45 -8.31 -2.77
N ILE A 122 -0.61 -8.64 -4.04
CA ILE A 122 -0.26 -7.77 -5.17
C ILE A 122 -1.24 -7.97 -6.31
N LYS A 123 -1.64 -6.89 -6.96
CA LYS A 123 -2.38 -6.93 -8.22
C LYS A 123 -1.65 -6.09 -9.26
N LYS A 124 -1.02 -6.80 -10.19
CA LYS A 124 -0.35 -6.22 -11.36
C LYS A 124 -1.33 -6.06 -12.50
N TRP A 125 -1.00 -5.14 -13.41
CA TRP A 125 -1.59 -5.15 -14.74
C TRP A 125 -1.48 -6.53 -15.39
N ASP A 126 -2.49 -6.89 -16.18
CA ASP A 126 -2.51 -8.09 -17.01
C ASP A 126 -3.28 -7.81 -18.31
N ASP A 127 -3.20 -8.74 -19.25
CA ASP A 127 -3.76 -8.64 -20.60
C ASP A 127 -5.30 -8.60 -20.65
N ARG A 128 -5.98 -8.71 -19.50
CA ARG A 128 -7.44 -8.67 -19.39
C ARG A 128 -8.00 -7.25 -19.34
N ILE A 129 -7.14 -6.23 -19.21
CA ILE A 129 -7.51 -4.82 -19.17
C ILE A 129 -6.73 -4.02 -20.23
N LYS A 130 -7.26 -2.85 -20.62
CA LYS A 130 -6.59 -1.97 -21.58
C LYS A 130 -5.25 -1.49 -21.03
N LEU A 131 -4.31 -1.19 -21.91
CA LEU A 131 -2.95 -0.77 -21.55
C LEU A 131 -2.93 0.51 -20.68
N HIS A 132 -3.87 1.42 -20.89
CA HIS A 132 -4.02 2.65 -20.10
C HIS A 132 -4.89 2.51 -18.84
N TYR A 133 -5.40 1.30 -18.57
CA TYR A 133 -6.08 0.97 -17.33
C TYR A 133 -5.12 0.23 -16.40
N TRP A 134 -5.42 0.26 -15.11
CA TRP A 134 -4.79 -0.62 -14.13
C TRP A 134 -5.76 -0.83 -12.98
N TYR A 135 -5.43 -1.76 -12.10
CA TYR A 135 -6.39 -2.31 -11.15
C TYR A 135 -6.77 -1.42 -9.97
N ALA A 136 -6.39 -0.13 -9.95
CA ALA A 136 -6.61 0.82 -8.86
C ALA A 136 -5.83 0.54 -7.57
N GLU A 137 -5.34 1.62 -6.95
CA GLU A 137 -4.55 1.62 -5.71
C GLU A 137 -5.33 1.04 -4.53
N VAL A 138 -4.59 0.62 -3.51
CA VAL A 138 -5.13 0.47 -2.17
C VAL A 138 -5.08 1.84 -1.51
N THR A 139 -6.23 2.36 -1.13
CA THR A 139 -6.39 3.73 -0.60
C THR A 139 -6.51 3.75 0.92
N ASP A 140 -7.05 2.67 1.51
CA ASP A 140 -7.26 2.59 2.95
C ASP A 140 -7.26 1.14 3.42
N LEU A 141 -6.90 0.93 4.68
CA LEU A 141 -6.85 -0.37 5.35
C LEU A 141 -7.55 -0.26 6.70
N LEU A 142 -8.36 -1.26 7.04
CA LEU A 142 -9.00 -1.36 8.35
C LEU A 142 -8.96 -2.81 8.85
N TYR A 143 -8.27 -3.06 9.95
CA TYR A 143 -8.21 -4.35 10.61
C TYR A 143 -9.35 -4.47 11.63
N ASP A 144 -10.14 -5.53 11.49
CA ASP A 144 -11.19 -5.90 12.45
C ASP A 144 -10.67 -7.01 13.37
N PRO A 145 -10.34 -6.68 14.65
CA PRO A 145 -9.81 -7.66 15.59
C PRO A 145 -10.83 -8.71 16.05
N ARG A 146 -12.13 -8.50 15.83
CA ARG A 146 -13.17 -9.45 16.23
C ARG A 146 -13.28 -10.61 15.25
N LYS A 147 -13.07 -10.31 13.97
CA LYS A 147 -13.15 -11.29 12.88
C LYS A 147 -11.79 -11.76 12.40
N ASP A 148 -10.71 -11.12 12.88
CA ASP A 148 -9.34 -11.32 12.41
C ASP A 148 -9.24 -11.14 10.89
N VAL A 149 -9.72 -10.00 10.40
CA VAL A 149 -9.75 -9.71 8.96
C VAL A 149 -9.25 -8.31 8.66
N LEU A 150 -8.61 -8.16 7.49
CA LEU A 150 -8.22 -6.86 6.96
C LEU A 150 -9.20 -6.45 5.86
N TRP A 151 -9.91 -5.37 6.10
CA TRP A 151 -10.74 -4.67 5.13
C TRP A 151 -9.87 -3.74 4.30
N VAL A 152 -10.06 -3.81 2.98
CA VAL A 152 -9.25 -3.06 2.03
C VAL A 152 -10.18 -2.17 1.20
N ALA A 153 -9.93 -0.86 1.24
CA ALA A 153 -10.53 0.06 0.30
C ALA A 153 -9.61 0.23 -0.91
N ARG A 154 -10.22 0.21 -2.09
CA ARG A 154 -9.53 0.42 -3.36
C ARG A 154 -10.30 1.44 -4.16
N GLY A 155 -9.58 2.36 -4.79
CA GLY A 155 -10.16 3.42 -5.60
C GLY A 155 -9.15 3.92 -6.59
N MET A 156 -9.61 4.44 -7.73
CA MET A 156 -8.75 5.21 -8.62
C MET A 156 -9.56 6.17 -9.48
N LEU A 157 -8.97 7.33 -9.73
CA LEU A 157 -9.38 8.29 -10.74
C LEU A 157 -8.64 8.01 -12.05
N THR A 158 -9.18 7.15 -12.93
CA THR A 158 -8.94 7.31 -14.39
C THR A 158 -10.19 6.99 -15.22
N GLY A 159 -10.69 8.03 -15.89
CA GLY A 159 -11.13 7.97 -17.29
C GLY A 159 -12.52 7.44 -17.63
N VAL A 160 -13.10 6.44 -16.95
CA VAL A 160 -14.45 5.98 -17.37
C VAL A 160 -15.36 5.40 -16.30
N GLU A 161 -14.91 5.02 -15.11
CA GLU A 161 -15.78 4.60 -14.02
C GLU A 161 -14.96 4.45 -12.73
N THR A 162 -15.27 5.24 -11.70
CA THR A 162 -14.69 4.99 -10.37
C THR A 162 -15.33 3.75 -9.79
N ARG A 163 -14.57 2.66 -9.71
CA ARG A 163 -15.00 1.45 -9.00
C ARG A 163 -14.34 1.43 -7.64
N VAL A 164 -15.13 1.71 -6.61
CA VAL A 164 -14.70 1.42 -5.24
C VAL A 164 -15.03 -0.04 -4.98
N SER A 165 -14.02 -0.81 -4.59
CA SER A 165 -14.21 -2.22 -4.26
C SER A 165 -13.73 -2.46 -2.84
N THR A 166 -14.61 -3.01 -2.01
CA THR A 166 -14.26 -3.46 -0.66
C THR A 166 -13.92 -4.93 -0.74
N CYS A 167 -12.70 -5.23 -0.32
CA CYS A 167 -12.17 -6.58 -0.33
C CYS A 167 -11.86 -7.05 1.08
N LEU A 168 -12.03 -8.35 1.31
CA LEU A 168 -11.64 -9.03 2.52
C LEU A 168 -10.38 -9.85 2.29
N ILE A 169 -9.39 -9.69 3.16
CA ILE A 169 -8.25 -10.59 3.24
C ILE A 169 -8.39 -11.40 4.53
N LEU A 170 -8.49 -12.72 4.37
CA LEU A 170 -8.54 -13.67 5.49
C LEU A 170 -7.13 -13.96 6.02
N PRO A 171 -6.99 -14.45 7.28
CA PRO A 171 -5.70 -14.82 7.87
C PRO A 171 -4.91 -15.85 7.05
N THR A 172 -5.61 -16.66 6.24
CA THR A 172 -5.04 -17.66 5.32
C THR A 172 -4.42 -17.04 4.07
N GLY A 173 -4.56 -15.73 3.84
CA GLY A 173 -4.23 -15.06 2.59
C GLY A 173 -5.31 -15.23 1.51
N GLU A 174 -6.41 -15.94 1.79
CA GLU A 174 -7.53 -16.08 0.87
C GLU A 174 -8.28 -14.74 0.71
N TRP A 175 -8.64 -14.42 -0.53
CA TRP A 175 -9.26 -13.16 -0.91
C TRP A 175 -10.70 -13.33 -1.38
N ARG A 176 -11.58 -12.44 -0.92
CA ARG A 176 -12.97 -12.37 -1.39
C ARG A 176 -13.35 -10.93 -1.69
N THR A 177 -13.76 -10.66 -2.92
CA THR A 177 -14.50 -9.44 -3.25
C THR A 177 -15.86 -9.53 -2.59
N LEU A 178 -16.17 -8.57 -1.72
CA LEU A 178 -17.48 -8.52 -1.11
C LEU A 178 -18.42 -7.64 -1.94
N PHE A 179 -17.90 -6.54 -2.52
CA PHE A 179 -18.68 -5.62 -3.35
C PHE A 179 -17.80 -5.00 -4.45
N SER A 180 -18.33 -4.87 -5.67
CA SER A 180 -17.78 -4.02 -6.74
C SER A 180 -18.91 -3.18 -7.32
N GLU A 181 -18.97 -1.89 -6.99
CA GLU A 181 -19.98 -0.99 -7.55
C GLU A 181 -19.36 0.13 -8.38
N THR A 182 -20.05 0.46 -9.48
CA THR A 182 -19.71 1.52 -10.45
C THR A 182 -20.26 2.90 -10.07
N ARG A 183 -20.92 3.03 -8.92
CA ARG A 183 -21.44 4.32 -8.41
C ARG A 183 -21.16 4.45 -6.94
N ILE A 184 -20.33 5.43 -6.59
CA ILE A 184 -19.88 5.71 -5.23
C ILE A 184 -21.10 6.02 -4.34
N ARG A 185 -21.41 5.10 -3.42
CA ARG A 185 -21.93 5.44 -2.11
C ARG A 185 -20.85 5.06 -1.10
N TRP A 186 -20.45 6.00 -0.26
CA TRP A 186 -19.59 5.71 0.88
C TRP A 186 -20.23 4.59 1.70
N LEU A 187 -19.64 3.40 1.67
CA LEU A 187 -20.17 2.23 2.35
C LEU A 187 -19.24 1.87 3.51
N CYS A 188 -19.46 2.52 4.65
CA CYS A 188 -19.07 1.96 5.94
C CYS A 188 -19.95 0.73 6.21
N ILE A 189 -19.43 -0.47 5.96
CA ILE A 189 -20.10 -1.69 6.42
C ILE A 189 -19.70 -1.94 7.88
N ALA A 190 -20.43 -1.32 8.81
CA ALA A 190 -20.60 -1.87 10.14
C ALA A 190 -21.83 -2.79 10.11
N THR A 191 -21.63 -4.11 10.04
CA THR A 191 -22.73 -5.05 10.28
C THR A 191 -22.75 -5.46 11.75
N ARG A 192 -23.73 -4.94 12.49
CA ARG A 192 -24.23 -5.53 13.74
C ARG A 192 -24.99 -6.81 13.42
N PHE A 193 -24.70 -7.89 14.15
CA PHE A 193 -25.61 -8.53 15.10
C PHE A 193 -24.78 -9.08 16.26
#